data_AF-A0AAP9QYN3-F1
#
_entry.id   AF-A0AAP9QYN3-F1
#
_cell.length_a   1.000
_cell.length_b   1.000
_cell.length_c   1.000
_cell.angle_alpha   90.00
_cell.angle_beta   90.00
_cell.angle_gamma   90.00
#
_symmetry.space_group_name_H-M   'P 1'
#
loop_
_entity.id
_entity.type
_entity.pdbx_description
1 polymer ?
#
loop_
_entity_poly.entity_id
_entity_poly.type
_entity_poly.pdbx_seq_one_letter_code
_entity_poly.pdbx_strand_id
1 'polypeptide(L)'
;MATKEIPINKVKLATQLRTRGLVQTVADGGYRRLDESHSALIETLATILNATDAPPIDLHIEEALSELKGPRFFLVQHFLCDLIPHLNLDQDVLLDFITRLLDAGGNDLAAGAPSTAFGEWTKKNPIRSSKVYEAVHAGDNLALRQLFTVLVMNAEIEKGIIFAQAQEREAKLAALSALGAMELGERYGEVLDILLQAASSDDEDIALRSLEAGYRAAAQRKIVAPVGFDEQLDRILQTRSPFSIHLAVDLLWLHRVGLTENAINLCLDAAADVDSDNVGTISHLSHAAYQLVSDGHAEKVICLLTELFERSGGRITLDAFEGTYHALQNAGSEVLGNAVVYWLLNGSMHTHKCVASEVCGVGNDDPPFSISASSLPVEPSEQLYLCRKAVGWFFIDPVVAAVIPLAVLRDGSSDIKNDVLDLIYHPLLVSYGGKLKDYLECYAESIPDLAGLLTRKLAFQDAMEGIERLVELHPSEMQRETAHIQWHEQMERGIEQGRRKSVFEDIFPKQYILYGRSSLTPIHTGQGGTHLTETAMHSFSISSEYPILDIVDPVGLEHMLLHFKLEQRGKR
;
A
#
# COMPACT_ATOMS: atom_id res chain seq x y z
N MET A 1 -36.94 8.40 18.10
CA MET A 1 -38.22 7.92 17.55
C MET A 1 -38.18 6.41 17.61
N ALA A 2 -39.08 5.78 18.37
CA ALA A 2 -39.14 4.32 18.50
C ALA A 2 -39.57 3.71 17.16
N THR A 3 -38.65 3.02 16.49
CA THR A 3 -38.93 2.23 15.29
C THR A 3 -39.69 0.98 15.69
N LYS A 4 -40.86 0.78 15.07
CA LYS A 4 -41.74 -0.37 15.25
C LYS A 4 -40.99 -1.65 14.86
N GLU A 5 -40.82 -2.58 15.80
CA GLU A 5 -40.45 -3.97 15.48
C GLU A 5 -41.45 -4.53 14.46
N ILE A 6 -40.98 -4.82 13.24
CA ILE A 6 -41.78 -5.51 12.24
C ILE A 6 -41.78 -6.99 12.64
N PRO A 7 -42.94 -7.60 12.97
CA PRO A 7 -42.97 -8.99 13.43
C PRO A 7 -42.55 -9.93 12.29
N ILE A 8 -41.51 -10.72 12.55
CA ILE A 8 -40.99 -11.71 11.61
C ILE A 8 -42.04 -12.82 11.44
N ASN A 9 -42.61 -12.94 10.23
CA ASN A 9 -43.63 -13.96 9.93
C ASN A 9 -42.96 -15.31 9.62
N LYS A 10 -42.91 -16.19 10.63
CA LYS A 10 -42.30 -17.53 10.53
C LYS A 10 -42.86 -18.40 9.40
N VAL A 11 -44.18 -18.33 9.13
CA VAL A 11 -44.84 -19.13 8.10
C VAL A 11 -44.41 -18.69 6.70
N LYS A 12 -44.34 -17.37 6.48
CA LYS A 12 -43.85 -16.80 5.22
C LYS A 12 -42.38 -17.20 4.99
N LEU A 13 -41.55 -17.10 6.01
CA LEU A 13 -40.13 -17.42 5.94
C LEU A 13 -39.89 -18.90 5.64
N ALA A 14 -40.61 -19.81 6.32
CA ALA A 14 -40.55 -21.25 6.03
C ALA A 14 -40.99 -21.58 4.59
N THR A 15 -41.98 -20.85 4.05
CA THR A 15 -42.42 -21.02 2.66
C THR A 15 -41.34 -20.54 1.68
N GLN A 16 -40.67 -19.42 1.97
CA GLN A 16 -39.57 -18.91 1.15
C GLN A 16 -38.38 -19.86 1.14
N LEU A 17 -37.96 -20.37 2.31
CA LEU A 17 -36.87 -21.35 2.40
C LEU A 17 -37.12 -22.60 1.54
N ARG A 18 -38.36 -23.10 1.51
CA ARG A 18 -38.74 -24.29 0.72
C ARG A 18 -38.87 -24.04 -0.78
N THR A 19 -39.07 -22.79 -1.20
CA THR A 19 -39.34 -22.44 -2.60
C THR A 19 -38.14 -21.81 -3.30
N ARG A 20 -37.27 -21.13 -2.54
CA ARG A 20 -36.14 -20.36 -3.06
C ARG A 20 -34.79 -20.77 -2.48
N GLY A 21 -34.77 -21.61 -1.43
CA GLY A 21 -33.55 -21.96 -0.73
C GLY A 21 -33.09 -20.89 0.27
N LEU A 22 -32.10 -21.23 1.09
CA LEU A 22 -31.61 -20.38 2.17
C LEU A 22 -30.93 -19.11 1.63
N VAL A 23 -29.99 -19.28 0.70
CA VAL A 23 -29.16 -18.19 0.17
C VAL A 23 -30.01 -17.10 -0.50
N GLN A 24 -30.94 -17.50 -1.37
CA GLN A 24 -31.84 -16.55 -2.03
C GLN A 24 -32.81 -15.88 -1.06
N THR A 25 -33.31 -16.61 -0.07
CA THR A 25 -34.21 -16.05 0.95
C THR A 25 -33.53 -14.94 1.75
N VAL A 26 -32.24 -15.10 2.07
CA VAL A 26 -31.44 -14.05 2.72
C VAL A 26 -31.16 -12.90 1.75
N ALA A 27 -30.81 -13.21 0.50
CA ALA A 27 -30.51 -12.21 -0.54
C ALA A 27 -31.70 -11.30 -0.90
N ASP A 28 -32.92 -11.83 -0.90
CA ASP A 28 -34.15 -11.10 -1.22
C ASP A 28 -34.64 -10.23 -0.06
N GLY A 29 -34.30 -10.61 1.17
CA GLY A 29 -34.75 -9.92 2.37
C GLY A 29 -33.97 -8.63 2.69
N GLY A 30 -32.80 -8.43 2.08
CA GLY A 30 -32.02 -7.19 2.21
C GLY A 30 -31.48 -6.91 3.62
N TYR A 31 -31.39 -7.94 4.46
CA TYR A 31 -31.09 -7.83 5.89
C TYR A 31 -29.67 -7.31 6.14
N ARG A 32 -29.53 -6.29 7.00
CA ARG A 32 -28.24 -5.76 7.44
C ARG A 32 -28.02 -6.07 8.92
N ARG A 33 -26.77 -6.37 9.27
CA ARG A 33 -26.33 -6.69 10.66
C ARG A 33 -26.70 -5.61 11.70
N LEU A 34 -26.91 -4.37 11.26
CA LEU A 34 -27.23 -3.21 12.11
C LEU A 34 -28.74 -3.05 12.38
N ASP A 35 -29.59 -3.89 11.79
CA ASP A 35 -31.03 -3.83 12.02
C ASP A 35 -31.38 -4.47 13.37
N GLU A 36 -32.21 -3.81 14.19
CA GLU A 36 -32.69 -4.33 15.49
C GLU A 36 -33.36 -5.71 15.38
N SER A 37 -33.82 -6.08 14.18
CA SER A 37 -34.44 -7.38 13.86
C SER A 37 -33.48 -8.51 13.48
N HIS A 38 -32.17 -8.23 13.33
CA HIS A 38 -31.16 -9.20 12.83
C HIS A 38 -31.07 -10.44 13.72
N SER A 39 -30.89 -10.26 15.04
CA SER A 39 -30.79 -11.39 15.98
C SER A 39 -32.07 -12.23 16.03
N ALA A 40 -33.24 -11.58 16.05
CA ALA A 40 -34.53 -12.27 16.05
C ALA A 40 -34.77 -13.08 14.77
N LEU A 41 -34.23 -12.63 13.63
CA LEU A 41 -34.29 -13.34 12.36
C LEU A 41 -33.35 -14.55 12.35
N ILE A 42 -32.12 -14.42 12.83
CA ILE A 42 -31.18 -15.53 12.98
C ILE A 42 -31.79 -16.62 13.86
N GLU A 43 -32.35 -16.27 15.02
CA GLU A 43 -33.02 -17.22 15.91
C GLU A 43 -34.21 -17.92 15.24
N THR A 44 -35.01 -17.16 14.48
CA THR A 44 -36.17 -17.70 13.76
C THR A 44 -35.74 -18.67 12.66
N LEU A 45 -34.73 -18.32 11.86
CA LEU A 45 -34.19 -19.18 10.81
C LEU A 45 -33.55 -20.44 11.39
N ALA A 46 -32.74 -20.30 12.46
CA ALA A 46 -32.15 -21.44 13.15
C ALA A 46 -33.25 -22.38 13.69
N THR A 47 -34.32 -21.84 14.27
CA THR A 47 -35.46 -22.65 14.73
C THR A 47 -36.12 -23.44 13.60
N ILE A 48 -36.31 -22.82 12.44
CA ILE A 48 -36.92 -23.49 11.27
C ILE A 48 -36.00 -24.54 10.69
N LEU A 49 -34.70 -24.23 10.54
CA LEU A 49 -33.72 -25.10 9.90
C LEU A 49 -33.27 -26.27 10.79
N ASN A 50 -33.45 -26.16 12.11
CA ASN A 50 -33.20 -27.24 13.06
C ASN A 50 -34.42 -28.16 13.25
N ALA A 51 -35.56 -27.86 12.63
CA ALA A 51 -36.75 -28.71 12.67
C ALA A 51 -36.54 -29.97 11.80
N THR A 52 -37.22 -31.06 12.15
CA THR A 52 -37.10 -32.33 11.42
C THR A 52 -37.66 -32.29 9.99
N ASP A 53 -38.53 -31.33 9.67
CA ASP A 53 -39.11 -31.09 8.35
C ASP A 53 -38.47 -29.90 7.60
N ALA A 54 -37.27 -29.48 8.04
CA ALA A 54 -36.55 -28.36 7.45
C ALA A 54 -36.17 -28.63 5.98
N PRO A 55 -36.23 -27.61 5.11
CA PRO A 55 -35.63 -27.72 3.78
C PRO A 55 -34.09 -27.85 3.87
N PRO A 56 -33.45 -28.53 2.91
CA PRO A 56 -31.99 -28.56 2.82
C PRO A 56 -31.40 -27.14 2.72
N ILE A 57 -30.29 -26.89 3.41
CA ILE A 57 -29.64 -25.56 3.41
C ILE A 57 -28.98 -25.21 2.06
N ASP A 58 -28.63 -26.23 1.30
CA ASP A 58 -28.02 -26.18 -0.03
C ASP A 58 -29.05 -26.15 -1.17
N LEU A 59 -30.35 -26.11 -0.85
CA LEU A 59 -31.41 -26.02 -1.84
C LEU A 59 -31.21 -24.77 -2.73
N HIS A 60 -31.13 -24.97 -4.05
CA HIS A 60 -30.90 -23.92 -5.06
C HIS A 60 -29.63 -23.08 -4.86
N ILE A 61 -28.63 -23.58 -4.12
CA ILE A 61 -27.43 -22.79 -3.78
C ILE A 61 -26.65 -22.30 -5.00
N GLU A 62 -26.44 -23.14 -6.01
CA GLU A 62 -25.67 -22.77 -7.21
C GLU A 62 -26.33 -21.65 -8.00
N GLU A 63 -27.65 -21.74 -8.18
CA GLU A 63 -28.45 -20.73 -8.87
C GLU A 63 -28.36 -19.40 -8.11
N ALA A 64 -28.57 -19.43 -6.79
CA ALA A 64 -28.51 -18.24 -5.94
C ALA A 64 -27.11 -17.60 -5.91
N LEU A 65 -26.04 -18.40 -5.82
CA LEU A 65 -24.67 -17.90 -5.82
C LEU A 65 -24.28 -17.28 -7.18
N SER A 66 -24.76 -17.85 -8.29
CA SER A 66 -24.50 -17.30 -9.63
C SER A 66 -25.14 -15.91 -9.86
N GLU A 67 -26.24 -15.62 -9.16
CA GLU A 67 -26.95 -14.33 -9.22
C GLU A 67 -26.34 -13.26 -8.30
N LEU A 68 -25.60 -13.67 -7.26
CA LEU A 68 -24.98 -12.78 -6.29
C LEU A 68 -23.61 -12.29 -6.76
N LYS A 69 -23.49 -10.99 -7.05
CA LYS A 69 -22.22 -10.36 -7.46
C LYS A 69 -21.79 -9.23 -6.54
N GLY A 70 -20.48 -9.12 -6.33
CA GLY A 70 -19.84 -8.02 -5.63
C GLY A 70 -20.37 -7.83 -4.19
N PRO A 71 -20.62 -6.60 -3.72
CA PRO A 71 -21.01 -6.32 -2.33
C PRO A 71 -22.24 -7.08 -1.83
N ARG A 72 -23.17 -7.45 -2.73
CA ARG A 72 -24.38 -8.19 -2.37
C ARG A 72 -24.09 -9.61 -1.90
N PHE A 73 -23.09 -10.27 -2.50
CA PHE A 73 -22.63 -11.59 -2.05
C PHE A 73 -22.10 -11.52 -0.61
N PHE A 74 -21.20 -10.58 -0.33
CA PHE A 74 -20.59 -10.46 1.00
C PHE A 74 -21.59 -10.11 2.11
N LEU A 75 -22.62 -9.32 1.81
CA LEU A 75 -23.72 -9.07 2.76
C LEU A 75 -24.47 -10.37 3.13
N VAL A 76 -24.76 -11.20 2.13
CA VAL A 76 -25.43 -12.49 2.34
C VAL A 76 -24.50 -13.47 3.06
N GLN A 77 -23.25 -13.57 2.64
CA GLN A 77 -22.23 -14.42 3.26
C GLN A 77 -22.07 -14.08 4.74
N HIS A 78 -21.98 -12.79 5.09
CA HIS A 78 -21.87 -12.34 6.48
C HIS A 78 -23.08 -12.79 7.32
N PHE A 79 -24.29 -12.65 6.79
CA PHE A 79 -25.50 -13.11 7.46
C PHE A 79 -25.49 -14.64 7.67
N LEU A 80 -25.08 -15.40 6.67
CA LEU A 80 -24.97 -16.86 6.78
C LEU A 80 -23.92 -17.27 7.81
N CYS A 81 -22.80 -16.56 7.90
CA CYS A 81 -21.77 -16.79 8.92
C CYS A 81 -22.31 -16.56 10.34
N ASP A 82 -23.19 -15.58 10.55
CA ASP A 82 -23.86 -15.38 11.83
C ASP A 82 -24.87 -16.53 12.13
N LEU A 83 -25.48 -17.14 11.11
CA LEU A 83 -26.47 -18.21 11.25
C LEU A 83 -25.85 -19.59 11.53
N ILE A 84 -24.76 -19.94 10.81
CA ILE A 84 -24.11 -21.27 10.83
C ILE A 84 -23.88 -21.81 12.25
N PRO A 85 -23.34 -21.04 13.22
CA PRO A 85 -23.11 -21.55 14.58
C PRO A 85 -24.39 -22.04 15.27
N HIS A 86 -25.58 -21.59 14.87
CA HIS A 86 -26.86 -21.94 15.50
C HIS A 86 -27.54 -23.16 14.87
N LEU A 87 -26.96 -23.76 13.82
CA LEU A 87 -27.53 -24.89 13.13
C LEU A 87 -27.19 -26.23 13.81
N ASN A 88 -28.11 -27.19 13.74
CA ASN A 88 -27.95 -28.56 14.23
C ASN A 88 -28.12 -29.54 13.08
N LEU A 89 -27.15 -29.50 12.16
CA LEU A 89 -27.11 -30.31 10.94
C LEU A 89 -25.99 -31.34 11.00
N ASP A 90 -26.03 -32.30 10.09
CA ASP A 90 -24.92 -33.23 9.87
C ASP A 90 -23.68 -32.50 9.36
N GLN A 91 -22.51 -32.97 9.79
CA GLN A 91 -21.22 -32.34 9.49
C GLN A 91 -20.98 -32.23 7.99
N ASP A 92 -21.25 -33.29 7.23
CA ASP A 92 -20.94 -33.36 5.80
C ASP A 92 -21.78 -32.35 5.00
N VAL A 93 -23.05 -32.16 5.38
CA VAL A 93 -23.94 -31.16 4.79
C VAL A 93 -23.40 -29.75 5.04
N LEU A 94 -22.89 -29.49 6.25
CA LEU A 94 -22.37 -28.18 6.61
C LEU A 94 -21.01 -27.89 5.94
N LEU A 95 -20.12 -28.90 5.88
CA LEU A 95 -18.83 -28.80 5.19
C LEU A 95 -18.99 -28.50 3.69
N ASP A 96 -19.93 -29.18 3.02
CA ASP A 96 -20.22 -28.93 1.62
C ASP A 96 -20.77 -27.51 1.41
N PHE A 97 -21.72 -27.09 2.26
CA PHE A 97 -22.29 -25.75 2.20
C PHE A 97 -21.23 -24.64 2.37
N ILE A 98 -20.36 -24.77 3.37
CA ILE A 98 -19.28 -23.80 3.61
C ILE A 98 -18.30 -23.77 2.45
N THR A 99 -17.92 -24.93 1.91
CA THR A 99 -16.99 -25.00 0.80
C THR A 99 -17.52 -24.26 -0.43
N ARG A 100 -18.81 -24.40 -0.74
CA ARG A 100 -19.45 -23.63 -1.82
C ARG A 100 -19.44 -22.12 -1.56
N LEU A 101 -19.63 -21.70 -0.30
CA LEU A 101 -19.52 -20.27 0.06
C LEU A 101 -18.08 -19.75 -0.05
N LEU A 102 -17.08 -20.56 0.28
CA LEU A 102 -15.66 -20.22 0.12
C LEU A 102 -15.31 -20.08 -1.37
N ASP A 103 -15.68 -21.08 -2.17
CA ASP A 103 -15.37 -21.12 -3.60
C ASP A 103 -16.07 -19.96 -4.35
N ALA A 104 -17.28 -19.57 -3.93
CA ALA A 104 -17.98 -18.41 -4.49
C ALA A 104 -17.39 -17.05 -4.05
N GLY A 105 -16.76 -16.98 -2.88
CA GLY A 105 -16.15 -15.75 -2.35
C GLY A 105 -14.80 -15.39 -2.96
N GLY A 106 -14.09 -16.36 -3.55
CA GLY A 106 -12.80 -16.15 -4.19
C GLY A 106 -11.70 -15.72 -3.20
N ASN A 107 -10.76 -14.88 -3.66
CA ASN A 107 -9.58 -14.45 -2.89
C ASN A 107 -9.78 -13.11 -2.14
N ASP A 108 -11.00 -12.70 -1.85
CA ASP A 108 -11.26 -11.49 -1.06
C ASP A 108 -10.87 -11.72 0.42
N LEU A 109 -10.43 -10.67 1.13
CA LEU A 109 -10.06 -10.71 2.55
C LEU A 109 -11.21 -11.21 3.46
N ALA A 110 -12.47 -11.11 3.01
CA ALA A 110 -13.63 -11.66 3.70
C ALA A 110 -13.90 -13.15 3.40
N ALA A 111 -13.21 -13.76 2.44
CA ALA A 111 -13.47 -15.13 2.00
C ALA A 111 -13.28 -16.18 3.10
N GLY A 112 -12.46 -15.91 4.13
CA GLY A 112 -12.27 -16.84 5.26
C GLY A 112 -13.41 -16.89 6.29
N ALA A 113 -14.38 -15.98 6.24
CA ALA A 113 -15.44 -15.87 7.25
C ALA A 113 -16.29 -17.16 7.43
N PRO A 114 -16.66 -17.90 6.36
CA PRO A 114 -17.39 -19.16 6.49
C PRO A 114 -16.65 -20.22 7.29
N SER A 115 -15.31 -20.31 7.14
CA SER A 115 -14.48 -21.22 7.93
C SER A 115 -14.51 -20.86 9.42
N THR A 116 -14.43 -19.57 9.77
CA THR A 116 -14.55 -19.14 11.17
C THR A 116 -15.91 -19.51 11.76
N ALA A 117 -17.01 -19.31 11.01
CA ALA A 117 -18.35 -19.68 11.44
C ALA A 117 -18.48 -21.21 11.68
N PHE A 118 -17.85 -22.02 10.84
CA PHE A 118 -17.74 -23.47 11.06
C PHE A 118 -16.98 -23.82 12.33
N GLY A 119 -15.85 -23.14 12.57
CA GLY A 119 -15.08 -23.30 13.79
C GLY A 119 -15.93 -23.03 15.04
N GLU A 120 -16.68 -21.94 15.07
CA GLU A 120 -17.63 -21.64 16.15
C GLU A 120 -18.73 -22.71 16.30
N TRP A 121 -19.21 -23.27 15.18
CA TRP A 121 -20.15 -24.40 15.20
C TRP A 121 -19.54 -25.66 15.85
N THR A 122 -18.28 -25.97 15.57
CA THR A 122 -17.57 -27.12 16.19
C THR A 122 -17.36 -26.90 17.69
N LYS A 123 -17.01 -25.68 18.11
CA LYS A 123 -16.75 -25.30 19.51
C LYS A 123 -17.95 -25.51 20.44
N LYS A 124 -19.18 -25.44 19.91
CA LYS A 124 -20.41 -25.66 20.70
C LYS A 124 -20.60 -27.10 21.16
N ASN A 125 -19.93 -28.09 20.53
CA ASN A 125 -20.01 -29.49 20.94
C ASN A 125 -18.71 -30.23 20.59
N PRO A 126 -17.91 -30.68 21.59
CA PRO A 126 -16.64 -31.37 21.37
C PRO A 126 -16.70 -32.63 20.50
N ILE A 127 -17.88 -33.26 20.37
CA ILE A 127 -18.07 -34.40 19.46
C ILE A 127 -17.92 -33.96 18.00
N ARG A 128 -18.29 -32.72 17.66
CA ARG A 128 -18.22 -32.18 16.30
C ARG A 128 -16.78 -32.01 15.84
N SER A 129 -15.91 -31.43 16.66
CA SER A 129 -14.47 -31.32 16.33
C SER A 129 -13.83 -32.71 16.20
N SER A 130 -14.19 -33.66 17.08
CA SER A 130 -13.71 -35.04 17.01
C SER A 130 -14.06 -35.73 15.68
N LYS A 131 -15.31 -35.57 15.20
CA LYS A 131 -15.76 -36.09 13.90
C LYS A 131 -15.01 -35.47 12.72
N VAL A 132 -14.66 -34.19 12.78
CA VAL A 132 -13.82 -33.55 11.75
C VAL A 132 -12.44 -34.20 11.73
N TYR A 133 -11.83 -34.42 12.90
CA TYR A 133 -10.52 -35.08 12.97
C TYR A 133 -10.56 -36.52 12.44
N GLU A 134 -11.62 -37.28 12.72
CA GLU A 134 -11.81 -38.62 12.16
C GLU A 134 -11.95 -38.58 10.63
N ALA A 135 -12.72 -37.63 10.08
CA ALA A 135 -12.86 -37.46 8.63
C ALA A 135 -11.52 -37.10 7.96
N VAL A 136 -10.70 -36.24 8.61
CA VAL A 136 -9.34 -35.94 8.15
C VAL A 136 -8.47 -37.20 8.12
N HIS A 137 -8.52 -38.05 9.15
CA HIS A 137 -7.78 -39.33 9.15
C HIS A 137 -8.27 -40.29 8.05
N ALA A 138 -9.55 -40.20 7.67
CA ALA A 138 -10.13 -40.97 6.58
C ALA A 138 -9.80 -40.40 5.18
N GLY A 139 -9.11 -39.26 5.10
CA GLY A 139 -8.74 -38.62 3.84
C GLY A 139 -9.84 -37.77 3.21
N ASP A 140 -10.76 -37.23 4.01
CA ASP A 140 -11.78 -36.30 3.52
C ASP A 140 -11.19 -34.92 3.21
N ASN A 141 -11.23 -34.52 1.94
CA ASN A 141 -10.65 -33.26 1.46
C ASN A 141 -11.37 -32.01 2.01
N LEU A 142 -12.69 -32.07 2.24
CA LEU A 142 -13.44 -30.93 2.77
C LEU A 142 -13.11 -30.72 4.24
N ALA A 143 -12.96 -31.81 5.00
CA ALA A 143 -12.50 -31.78 6.38
C ALA A 143 -11.05 -31.27 6.48
N LEU A 144 -10.16 -31.69 5.58
CA LEU A 144 -8.77 -31.22 5.50
C LEU A 144 -8.69 -29.70 5.31
N ARG A 145 -9.50 -29.13 4.40
CA ARG A 145 -9.57 -27.67 4.18
C ARG A 145 -9.95 -26.89 5.44
N GLN A 146 -10.71 -27.50 6.36
CA GLN A 146 -11.14 -26.86 7.61
C GLN A 146 -10.26 -27.20 8.81
N LEU A 147 -9.25 -28.07 8.67
CA LEU A 147 -8.45 -28.57 9.80
C LEU A 147 -7.78 -27.44 10.59
N PHE A 148 -7.15 -26.49 9.89
CA PHE A 148 -6.53 -25.32 10.52
C PHE A 148 -7.51 -24.58 11.44
N THR A 149 -8.68 -24.23 10.91
CA THR A 149 -9.67 -23.44 11.63
C THR A 149 -10.25 -24.20 12.82
N VAL A 150 -10.54 -25.49 12.66
CA VAL A 150 -11.08 -26.32 13.74
C VAL A 150 -10.06 -26.49 14.86
N LEU A 151 -8.77 -26.72 14.55
CA LEU A 151 -7.71 -26.79 15.56
C LEU A 151 -7.59 -25.49 16.35
N VAL A 152 -7.53 -24.34 15.66
CA VAL A 152 -7.38 -23.03 16.30
C VAL A 152 -8.59 -22.67 17.16
N MET A 153 -9.80 -22.83 16.64
CA MET A 153 -11.04 -22.42 17.34
C MET A 153 -11.36 -23.27 18.57
N ASN A 154 -10.92 -24.54 18.58
CA ASN A 154 -11.07 -25.44 19.72
C ASN A 154 -9.84 -25.48 20.64
N ALA A 155 -8.76 -24.76 20.31
CA ALA A 155 -7.49 -24.75 21.04
C ALA A 155 -6.91 -26.17 21.29
N GLU A 156 -7.01 -27.04 20.28
CA GLU A 156 -6.66 -28.47 20.38
C GLU A 156 -5.18 -28.72 20.06
N ILE A 157 -4.29 -28.32 20.97
CA ILE A 157 -2.83 -28.38 20.80
C ILE A 157 -2.35 -29.84 20.58
N GLU A 158 -2.87 -30.80 21.35
CA GLU A 158 -2.47 -32.22 21.21
C GLU A 158 -2.79 -32.78 19.82
N LYS A 159 -3.98 -32.47 19.30
CA LYS A 159 -4.36 -32.89 17.95
C LYS A 159 -3.51 -32.18 16.90
N GLY A 160 -3.20 -30.91 17.10
CA GLY A 160 -2.27 -30.16 16.24
C GLY A 160 -0.90 -30.84 16.16
N ILE A 161 -0.34 -31.26 17.29
CA ILE A 161 0.96 -31.96 17.31
C ILE A 161 0.89 -33.30 16.58
N ILE A 162 -0.17 -34.09 16.79
CA ILE A 162 -0.37 -35.36 16.09
C ILE A 162 -0.43 -35.15 14.57
N PHE A 163 -1.20 -34.16 14.10
CA PHE A 163 -1.31 -33.88 12.66
C PHE A 163 -0.03 -33.26 12.08
N ALA A 164 0.71 -32.46 12.84
CA ALA A 164 2.02 -31.94 12.41
C ALA A 164 3.05 -33.07 12.16
N GLN A 165 2.85 -34.24 12.75
CA GLN A 165 3.68 -35.43 12.56
C GLN A 165 3.07 -36.44 11.56
N ALA A 166 1.93 -36.13 10.95
CA ALA A 166 1.26 -37.02 10.01
C ALA A 166 2.07 -37.25 8.73
N GLN A 167 1.79 -38.35 8.04
CA GLN A 167 2.35 -38.64 6.71
C GLN A 167 1.62 -37.87 5.60
N GLU A 168 0.33 -37.58 5.82
CA GLU A 168 -0.45 -36.75 4.92
C GLU A 168 0.08 -35.29 4.99
N ARG A 169 0.38 -34.72 3.82
CA ARG A 169 1.09 -33.45 3.66
C ARG A 169 0.21 -32.24 3.98
N GLU A 170 -1.03 -32.20 3.48
CA GLU A 170 -1.95 -31.08 3.69
C GLU A 170 -2.36 -30.94 5.16
N ALA A 171 -2.63 -32.05 5.84
CA ALA A 171 -2.91 -32.14 7.26
C ALA A 171 -1.73 -31.61 8.09
N LYS A 172 -0.50 -32.00 7.70
CA LYS A 172 0.73 -31.51 8.33
C LYS A 172 0.85 -29.99 8.18
N LEU A 173 0.72 -29.45 6.97
CA LEU A 173 0.81 -28.01 6.71
C LEU A 173 -0.24 -27.23 7.51
N ALA A 174 -1.51 -27.68 7.47
CA ALA A 174 -2.60 -27.06 8.21
C ALA A 174 -2.35 -27.08 9.73
N ALA A 175 -1.82 -28.19 10.25
CA ALA A 175 -1.50 -28.32 11.67
C ALA A 175 -0.34 -27.44 12.11
N LEU A 176 0.74 -27.36 11.32
CA LEU A 176 1.88 -26.48 11.60
C LEU A 176 1.44 -25.02 11.69
N SER A 177 0.67 -24.53 10.70
CA SER A 177 0.09 -23.19 10.75
C SER A 177 -0.83 -22.99 11.95
N ALA A 178 -1.65 -23.99 12.30
CA ALA A 178 -2.58 -23.89 13.42
C ALA A 178 -1.85 -23.77 14.76
N LEU A 179 -0.76 -24.53 14.95
CA LEU A 179 0.09 -24.46 16.14
C LEU A 179 0.71 -23.08 16.31
N GLY A 180 1.13 -22.41 15.24
CA GLY A 180 1.61 -21.04 15.28
C GLY A 180 0.56 -19.98 15.62
N ALA A 181 -0.73 -20.30 15.41
CA ALA A 181 -1.85 -19.40 15.61
C ALA A 181 -2.53 -19.52 16.97
N MET A 182 -2.30 -20.60 17.71
CA MET A 182 -2.94 -20.91 18.98
C MET A 182 -2.23 -20.30 20.19
N GLU A 183 -2.97 -20.08 21.29
CA GLU A 183 -2.38 -19.71 22.58
C GLU A 183 -1.77 -20.95 23.27
N LEU A 184 -0.44 -21.05 23.24
CA LEU A 184 0.27 -22.29 23.57
C LEU A 184 0.53 -22.56 25.07
N GLY A 185 0.32 -21.58 25.95
CA GLY A 185 0.54 -21.75 27.40
C GLY A 185 1.87 -22.42 27.78
N GLU A 186 1.86 -23.37 28.71
CA GLU A 186 3.06 -24.10 29.14
C GLU A 186 3.69 -24.97 28.03
N ARG A 187 2.95 -25.28 26.96
CA ARG A 187 3.42 -26.14 25.85
C ARG A 187 4.15 -25.39 24.75
N TYR A 188 4.38 -24.10 24.93
CA TYR A 188 5.06 -23.27 23.93
C TYR A 188 6.44 -23.80 23.53
N GLY A 189 7.26 -24.25 24.49
CA GLY A 189 8.58 -24.79 24.20
C GLY A 189 8.52 -26.05 23.33
N GLU A 190 7.67 -27.00 23.72
CA GLU A 190 7.45 -28.25 22.97
C GLU A 190 6.99 -27.99 21.54
N VAL A 191 6.04 -27.06 21.34
CA VAL A 191 5.53 -26.72 20.01
C VAL A 191 6.60 -26.01 19.17
N LEU A 192 7.39 -25.12 19.76
CA LEU A 192 8.48 -24.46 19.03
C LEU A 192 9.56 -25.44 18.61
N ASP A 193 9.87 -26.47 19.40
CA ASP A 193 10.81 -27.52 19.02
C ASP A 193 10.29 -28.30 17.79
N ILE A 194 8.99 -28.61 17.75
CA ILE A 194 8.35 -29.27 16.61
C ILE A 194 8.40 -28.37 15.35
N LEU A 195 8.05 -27.08 15.50
CA LEU A 195 8.10 -26.12 14.40
C LEU A 195 9.53 -25.92 13.89
N LEU A 196 10.51 -25.85 14.77
CA LEU A 196 11.93 -25.70 14.39
C LEU A 196 12.44 -26.96 13.67
N GLN A 197 12.06 -28.15 14.13
CA GLN A 197 12.38 -29.39 13.44
C GLN A 197 11.75 -29.42 12.03
N ALA A 198 10.50 -29.00 11.89
CA ALA A 198 9.81 -28.95 10.61
C ALA A 198 10.36 -27.84 9.68
N ALA A 199 10.86 -26.73 10.23
CA ALA A 199 11.58 -25.68 9.50
C ALA A 199 12.88 -26.19 8.84
N SER A 200 13.45 -27.28 9.38
CA SER A 200 14.65 -27.94 8.84
C SER A 200 14.33 -28.93 7.70
N SER A 201 13.07 -29.09 7.32
CA SER A 201 12.62 -29.97 6.23
C SER A 201 13.26 -29.61 4.88
N ASP A 202 13.39 -30.60 4.00
CA ASP A 202 13.76 -30.42 2.59
C ASP A 202 12.56 -30.04 1.71
N ASP A 203 11.33 -30.25 2.18
CA ASP A 203 10.11 -29.74 1.55
C ASP A 203 9.95 -28.24 1.89
N GLU A 204 10.07 -27.39 0.87
CA GLU A 204 10.04 -25.93 0.98
C GLU A 204 8.73 -25.43 1.62
N ASP A 205 7.57 -25.96 1.26
CA ASP A 205 6.29 -25.50 1.84
C ASP A 205 6.24 -25.81 3.35
N ILE A 206 6.71 -26.99 3.75
CA ILE A 206 6.77 -27.37 5.17
C ILE A 206 7.73 -26.44 5.92
N ALA A 207 8.90 -26.16 5.34
CA ALA A 207 9.88 -25.28 5.94
C ALA A 207 9.32 -23.86 6.12
N LEU A 208 8.77 -23.27 5.06
CA LEU A 208 8.20 -21.92 5.06
C LEU A 208 7.01 -21.79 6.04
N ARG A 209 6.08 -22.76 6.03
CA ARG A 209 4.94 -22.75 6.98
C ARG A 209 5.38 -22.86 8.43
N SER A 210 6.41 -23.67 8.70
CA SER A 210 6.91 -23.84 10.06
C SER A 210 7.66 -22.59 10.56
N LEU A 211 8.39 -21.92 9.69
CA LEU A 211 9.02 -20.63 9.99
C LEU A 211 7.97 -19.55 10.28
N GLU A 212 6.97 -19.39 9.41
CA GLU A 212 5.84 -18.46 9.64
C GLU A 212 5.17 -18.72 10.98
N ALA A 213 4.80 -19.98 11.24
CA ALA A 213 4.17 -20.39 12.48
C ALA A 213 5.02 -20.11 13.73
N GLY A 214 6.34 -20.36 13.66
CA GLY A 214 7.26 -20.12 14.76
C GLY A 214 7.39 -18.64 15.11
N TYR A 215 7.63 -17.79 14.11
CA TYR A 215 7.70 -16.35 14.32
C TYR A 215 6.35 -15.75 14.72
N ARG A 216 5.24 -16.25 14.18
CA ARG A 216 3.89 -15.87 14.59
C ARG A 216 3.62 -16.19 16.06
N ALA A 217 3.97 -17.41 16.51
CA ALA A 217 3.80 -17.81 17.91
C ALA A 217 4.63 -16.92 18.86
N ALA A 218 5.85 -16.58 18.46
CA ALA A 218 6.70 -15.64 19.21
C ALA A 218 6.08 -14.23 19.25
N ALA A 219 5.63 -13.72 18.11
CA ALA A 219 4.98 -12.41 17.99
C ALA A 219 3.71 -12.29 18.84
N GLN A 220 2.86 -13.33 18.86
CA GLN A 220 1.65 -13.36 19.71
C GLN A 220 1.97 -13.21 21.20
N ARG A 221 3.10 -13.75 21.63
CA ARG A 221 3.61 -13.63 23.01
C ARG A 221 4.40 -12.36 23.28
N LYS A 222 4.63 -11.54 22.25
CA LYS A 222 5.49 -10.34 22.30
C LYS A 222 6.91 -10.67 22.77
N ILE A 223 7.43 -11.81 22.33
CA ILE A 223 8.80 -12.24 22.56
C ILE A 223 9.46 -12.54 21.22
N VAL A 224 10.78 -12.54 21.21
CA VAL A 224 11.56 -12.90 20.03
C VAL A 224 11.66 -14.42 19.90
N ALA A 225 11.62 -14.93 18.67
CA ALA A 225 11.78 -16.35 18.38
C ALA A 225 13.20 -16.84 18.75
N PRO A 226 13.37 -18.14 19.08
CA PRO A 226 14.69 -18.72 19.32
C PRO A 226 15.62 -18.57 18.10
N VAL A 227 16.92 -18.36 18.35
CA VAL A 227 17.94 -18.13 17.31
C VAL A 227 18.00 -19.24 16.25
N GLY A 228 17.63 -20.48 16.59
CA GLY A 228 17.58 -21.58 15.62
C GLY A 228 16.62 -21.31 14.44
N PHE A 229 15.57 -20.50 14.63
CA PHE A 229 14.69 -20.09 13.54
C PHE A 229 15.42 -19.19 12.54
N ASP A 230 16.30 -18.31 13.00
CA ASP A 230 17.08 -17.43 12.11
C ASP A 230 18.03 -18.21 11.21
N GLU A 231 18.64 -19.29 11.73
CA GLU A 231 19.50 -20.18 10.95
C GLU A 231 18.73 -20.87 9.82
N GLN A 232 17.51 -21.34 10.12
CA GLN A 232 16.64 -21.96 9.12
C GLN A 232 16.06 -20.93 8.14
N LEU A 233 15.78 -19.72 8.61
CA LEU A 233 15.33 -18.60 7.80
C LEU A 233 16.42 -18.19 6.80
N ASP A 234 17.67 -18.03 7.24
CA ASP A 234 18.79 -17.74 6.32
C ASP A 234 18.88 -18.82 5.24
N ARG A 235 18.89 -20.11 5.65
CA ARG A 235 18.92 -21.25 4.72
C ARG A 235 17.83 -21.17 3.64
N ILE A 236 16.58 -20.88 4.02
CA ILE A 236 15.47 -20.85 3.05
C ILE A 236 15.53 -19.59 2.18
N LEU A 237 15.93 -18.44 2.72
CA LEU A 237 16.00 -17.19 1.96
C LEU A 237 17.14 -17.18 0.93
N GLN A 238 18.20 -17.98 1.13
CA GLN A 238 19.24 -18.17 0.09
C GLN A 238 18.67 -18.74 -1.22
N THR A 239 17.51 -19.40 -1.21
CA THR A 239 16.88 -19.92 -2.45
C THR A 239 16.35 -18.82 -3.37
N ARG A 240 16.04 -17.64 -2.81
CA ARG A 240 15.40 -16.51 -3.52
C ARG A 240 14.16 -16.92 -4.32
N SER A 241 13.40 -17.89 -3.81
CA SER A 241 12.14 -18.29 -4.44
C SER A 241 11.06 -17.22 -4.23
N PRO A 242 10.06 -17.12 -5.12
CA PRO A 242 8.95 -16.20 -4.92
C PRO A 242 8.22 -16.41 -3.59
N PHE A 243 8.14 -17.65 -3.11
CA PHE A 243 7.51 -18.00 -1.83
C PHE A 243 8.38 -17.62 -0.63
N SER A 244 9.70 -17.81 -0.71
CA SER A 244 10.62 -17.41 0.36
C SER A 244 10.67 -15.89 0.51
N ILE A 245 10.66 -15.15 -0.60
CA ILE A 245 10.60 -13.68 -0.61
C ILE A 245 9.25 -13.21 -0.05
N HIS A 246 8.15 -13.82 -0.46
CA HIS A 246 6.83 -13.50 0.10
C HIS A 246 6.78 -13.73 1.61
N LEU A 247 7.33 -14.84 2.11
CA LEU A 247 7.46 -15.10 3.54
C LEU A 247 8.25 -13.99 4.25
N ALA A 248 9.41 -13.59 3.72
CA ALA A 248 10.22 -12.52 4.33
C ALA A 248 9.42 -11.22 4.49
N VAL A 249 8.65 -10.86 3.46
CA VAL A 249 7.80 -9.66 3.47
C VAL A 249 6.66 -9.80 4.49
N ASP A 250 6.00 -10.95 4.54
CA ASP A 250 4.92 -11.22 5.50
C ASP A 250 5.42 -11.22 6.95
N LEU A 251 6.61 -11.76 7.19
CA LEU A 251 7.25 -11.72 8.51
C LEU A 251 7.49 -10.28 8.98
N LEU A 252 8.01 -9.42 8.09
CA LEU A 252 8.23 -8.00 8.39
C LEU A 252 6.92 -7.25 8.64
N TRP A 253 5.85 -7.60 7.93
CA TRP A 253 4.56 -6.90 8.05
C TRP A 253 3.73 -7.38 9.25
N LEU A 254 3.55 -8.70 9.41
CA LEU A 254 2.58 -9.29 10.33
C LEU A 254 3.20 -9.76 11.63
N HIS A 255 4.48 -10.14 11.61
CA HIS A 255 5.13 -10.88 12.71
C HIS A 255 6.42 -10.22 13.23
N ARG A 256 6.62 -8.93 12.93
CA ARG A 256 7.81 -8.15 13.31
C ARG A 256 8.24 -8.31 14.76
N VAL A 257 7.28 -8.29 15.69
CA VAL A 257 7.55 -8.40 17.13
C VAL A 257 8.23 -9.73 17.51
N GLY A 258 8.00 -10.78 16.73
CA GLY A 258 8.63 -12.08 16.89
C GLY A 258 10.03 -12.19 16.30
N LEU A 259 10.47 -11.21 15.50
CA LEU A 259 11.75 -11.27 14.79
C LEU A 259 12.91 -10.80 15.66
N THR A 260 14.05 -11.46 15.51
CA THR A 260 15.33 -10.92 15.97
C THR A 260 15.79 -9.80 15.03
N GLU A 261 16.77 -9.01 15.48
CA GLU A 261 17.44 -8.04 14.61
C GLU A 261 18.11 -8.69 13.39
N ASN A 262 18.63 -9.91 13.55
CA ASN A 262 19.22 -10.69 12.47
C ASN A 262 18.16 -11.12 11.44
N ALA A 263 17.02 -11.66 11.91
CA ALA A 263 15.90 -12.04 11.06
C ALA A 263 15.31 -10.86 10.28
N ILE A 264 15.22 -9.67 10.91
CA ILE A 264 14.81 -8.44 10.21
C ILE A 264 15.76 -8.14 9.05
N ASN A 265 17.07 -8.20 9.27
CA ASN A 265 18.05 -7.90 8.23
C ASN A 265 18.03 -8.93 7.10
N LEU A 266 17.88 -10.23 7.42
CA LEU A 266 17.70 -11.29 6.43
C LEU A 266 16.44 -11.06 5.59
N CYS A 267 15.32 -10.70 6.22
CA CYS A 267 14.06 -10.45 5.52
C CYS A 267 14.15 -9.21 4.61
N LEU A 268 14.82 -8.14 5.07
CA LEU A 268 15.01 -6.93 4.26
C LEU A 268 15.86 -7.20 3.02
N ASP A 269 16.96 -7.94 3.15
CA ASP A 269 17.79 -8.30 1.99
C ASP A 269 17.04 -9.21 1.00
N ALA A 270 16.21 -10.14 1.49
CA ALA A 270 15.34 -10.95 0.62
C ALA A 270 14.23 -10.12 -0.04
N ALA A 271 13.64 -9.17 0.67
CA ALA A 271 12.59 -8.29 0.16
C ALA A 271 13.08 -7.35 -0.96
N ALA A 272 14.38 -7.09 -1.06
CA ALA A 272 14.95 -6.34 -2.18
C ALA A 272 14.84 -7.07 -3.53
N ASP A 273 14.66 -8.41 -3.53
CA ASP A 273 14.54 -9.24 -4.73
C ASP A 273 13.10 -9.47 -5.21
N VAL A 274 12.12 -8.73 -4.67
CA VAL A 274 10.71 -8.86 -5.05
C VAL A 274 10.52 -8.62 -6.56
N ASP A 275 9.83 -9.55 -7.21
CA ASP A 275 9.45 -9.43 -8.62
C ASP A 275 8.45 -8.28 -8.81
N SER A 276 8.70 -7.42 -9.79
CA SER A 276 7.83 -6.29 -10.15
C SER A 276 6.41 -6.72 -10.53
N ASP A 277 6.24 -7.96 -10.98
CA ASP A 277 4.94 -8.48 -11.41
C ASP A 277 4.09 -8.98 -10.22
N ASN A 278 4.70 -9.17 -9.03
CA ASN A 278 4.02 -9.64 -7.83
C ASN A 278 3.44 -8.49 -7.00
N VAL A 279 2.36 -7.90 -7.51
CA VAL A 279 1.65 -6.75 -6.89
C VAL A 279 1.25 -7.01 -5.44
N GLY A 280 0.86 -8.25 -5.09
CA GLY A 280 0.46 -8.61 -3.73
C GLY A 280 1.62 -8.49 -2.74
N THR A 281 2.78 -9.06 -3.08
CA THR A 281 3.98 -8.98 -2.24
C THR A 281 4.49 -7.53 -2.14
N ILE A 282 4.45 -6.75 -3.23
CA ILE A 282 4.82 -5.33 -3.20
C ILE A 282 3.89 -4.56 -2.24
N SER A 283 2.58 -4.84 -2.27
CA SER A 283 1.63 -4.23 -1.35
C SER A 283 1.95 -4.56 0.10
N HIS A 284 2.25 -5.83 0.43
CA HIS A 284 2.63 -6.21 1.79
C HIS A 284 3.94 -5.52 2.22
N LEU A 285 4.93 -5.42 1.32
CA LEU A 285 6.19 -4.75 1.57
C LEU A 285 6.01 -3.25 1.82
N SER A 286 5.09 -2.62 1.10
CA SER A 286 4.71 -1.22 1.29
C SER A 286 4.13 -0.97 2.70
N HIS A 287 3.27 -1.87 3.18
CA HIS A 287 2.77 -1.81 4.56
C HIS A 287 3.86 -2.08 5.60
N ALA A 288 4.74 -3.06 5.36
CA ALA A 288 5.88 -3.34 6.25
C ALA A 288 6.82 -2.12 6.36
N ALA A 289 7.16 -1.51 5.23
CA ALA A 289 8.03 -0.34 5.17
C ALA A 289 7.41 0.87 5.91
N TYR A 290 6.10 1.10 5.74
CA TYR A 290 5.36 2.12 6.50
C TYR A 290 5.48 1.92 8.02
N GLN A 291 5.27 0.70 8.49
CA GLN A 291 5.35 0.37 9.93
C GLN A 291 6.79 0.54 10.45
N LEU A 292 7.78 0.06 9.69
CA LEU A 292 9.20 0.20 10.06
C LEU A 292 9.63 1.66 10.20
N VAL A 293 9.21 2.55 9.29
CA VAL A 293 9.49 3.99 9.42
C VAL A 293 8.80 4.56 10.67
N SER A 294 7.53 4.21 10.89
CA SER A 294 6.74 4.66 12.04
C SER A 294 7.36 4.22 13.38
N ASP A 295 8.03 3.06 13.38
CA ASP A 295 8.72 2.49 14.54
C ASP A 295 10.17 3.00 14.70
N GLY A 296 10.60 3.98 13.89
CA GLY A 296 11.92 4.61 14.00
C GLY A 296 13.05 3.90 13.23
N HIS A 297 12.74 2.95 12.35
CA HIS A 297 13.71 2.23 11.52
C HIS A 297 13.83 2.79 10.09
N ALA A 298 13.72 4.12 9.95
CA ALA A 298 13.73 4.80 8.65
C ALA A 298 14.98 4.47 7.82
N GLU A 299 16.17 4.42 8.43
CA GLU A 299 17.44 4.11 7.74
C GLU A 299 17.40 2.76 7.00
N LYS A 300 16.86 1.72 7.65
CA LYS A 300 16.75 0.39 7.04
C LYS A 300 15.83 0.40 5.81
N VAL A 301 14.72 1.14 5.91
CA VAL A 301 13.76 1.28 4.81
C VAL A 301 14.36 2.07 3.65
N ILE A 302 15.13 3.12 3.94
CA ILE A 302 15.83 3.90 2.91
C ILE A 302 16.82 3.03 2.13
N CYS A 303 17.62 2.19 2.83
CA CYS A 303 18.51 1.22 2.19
C CYS A 303 17.74 0.20 1.35
N LEU A 304 16.69 -0.42 1.92
CA LEU A 304 15.83 -1.38 1.22
C LEU A 304 15.26 -0.80 -0.08
N LEU A 305 14.64 0.38 -0.02
CA LEU A 305 14.04 1.00 -1.20
C LEU A 305 15.09 1.31 -2.28
N THR A 306 16.29 1.71 -1.87
CA THR A 306 17.41 1.91 -2.80
C THR A 306 17.74 0.63 -3.55
N GLU A 307 17.93 -0.47 -2.83
CA GLU A 307 18.25 -1.77 -3.44
C GLU A 307 17.09 -2.29 -4.31
N LEU A 308 15.85 -2.14 -3.85
CA LEU A 308 14.66 -2.57 -4.58
C LEU A 308 14.51 -1.84 -5.92
N PHE A 309 14.72 -0.52 -5.95
CA PHE A 309 14.64 0.25 -7.20
C PHE A 309 15.75 -0.14 -8.18
N GLU A 310 16.93 -0.46 -7.66
CA GLU A 310 18.07 -0.90 -8.47
C GLU A 310 17.88 -2.30 -9.04
N ARG A 311 17.53 -3.28 -8.19
CA ARG A 311 17.34 -4.69 -8.58
C ARG A 311 16.13 -4.86 -9.52
N SER A 312 15.09 -4.04 -9.35
CA SER A 312 13.92 -4.05 -10.25
C SER A 312 14.16 -3.33 -11.59
N GLY A 313 15.27 -2.60 -11.74
CA GLY A 313 15.56 -1.77 -12.91
C GLY A 313 14.60 -0.59 -13.06
N GLY A 314 14.11 -0.03 -11.94
CA GLY A 314 13.13 1.05 -11.91
C GLY A 314 11.71 0.66 -12.31
N ARG A 315 11.39 -0.63 -12.35
CA ARG A 315 10.00 -1.12 -12.54
C ARG A 315 9.15 -0.94 -11.28
N ILE A 316 9.79 -1.02 -10.12
CA ILE A 316 9.19 -0.65 -8.84
C ILE A 316 9.67 0.77 -8.51
N THR A 317 8.73 1.67 -8.21
CA THR A 317 8.99 3.09 -7.90
C THR A 317 8.37 3.49 -6.57
N LEU A 318 8.63 4.72 -6.12
CA LEU A 318 8.06 5.25 -4.87
C LEU A 318 6.52 5.35 -4.91
N ASP A 319 5.88 5.37 -6.08
CA ASP A 319 4.42 5.34 -6.26
C ASP A 319 3.79 4.11 -5.58
N ALA A 320 4.48 2.96 -5.56
CA ALA A 320 4.01 1.77 -4.85
C ALA A 320 4.13 1.89 -3.32
N PHE A 321 4.84 2.91 -2.85
CA PHE A 321 5.23 3.16 -1.47
C PHE A 321 4.79 4.54 -0.97
N GLU A 322 3.72 5.12 -1.54
CA GLU A 322 3.16 6.43 -1.12
C GLU A 322 2.96 6.52 0.41
N GLY A 323 2.42 5.46 1.02
CA GLY A 323 2.26 5.39 2.47
C GLY A 323 3.59 5.52 3.21
N THR A 324 4.63 4.80 2.76
CA THR A 324 5.98 4.88 3.33
C THR A 324 6.59 6.26 3.16
N TYR A 325 6.41 6.90 2.00
CA TYR A 325 6.87 8.27 1.77
C TYR A 325 6.20 9.26 2.73
N HIS A 326 4.88 9.15 2.92
CA HIS A 326 4.17 9.95 3.93
C HIS A 326 4.66 9.66 5.36
N ALA A 327 5.01 8.42 5.69
CA ALA A 327 5.62 8.11 6.99
C ALA A 327 6.97 8.82 7.17
N LEU A 328 7.81 8.89 6.13
CA LEU A 328 9.08 9.61 6.18
C LEU A 328 8.87 11.12 6.37
N GLN A 329 7.87 11.71 5.69
CA GLN A 329 7.48 13.11 5.91
C GLN A 329 7.04 13.36 7.35
N ASN A 330 6.18 12.49 7.89
CA ASN A 330 5.66 12.60 9.26
C ASN A 330 6.73 12.34 10.34
N ALA A 331 7.76 11.57 10.03
CA ALA A 331 8.91 11.36 10.91
C ALA A 331 9.75 12.63 11.10
N GLY A 332 9.63 13.60 10.18
CA GLY A 332 10.25 14.92 10.28
C GLY A 332 11.00 15.32 9.01
N SER A 333 11.08 16.63 8.77
CA SER A 333 11.74 17.19 7.59
C SER A 333 13.22 16.81 7.49
N GLU A 334 13.92 16.62 8.62
CA GLU A 334 15.30 16.14 8.65
C GLU A 334 15.44 14.66 8.28
N VAL A 335 14.49 13.81 8.68
CA VAL A 335 14.52 12.38 8.34
C VAL A 335 14.35 12.20 6.83
N LEU A 336 13.40 12.92 6.22
CA LEU A 336 13.25 12.94 4.77
C LEU A 336 14.49 13.54 4.09
N GLY A 337 15.07 14.59 4.66
CA GLY A 337 16.32 15.18 4.16
C GLY A 337 17.48 14.18 4.11
N ASN A 338 17.62 13.37 5.15
CA ASN A 338 18.63 12.31 5.22
C ASN A 338 18.40 11.25 4.15
N ALA A 339 17.13 10.86 3.94
CA ALA A 339 16.75 9.93 2.87
C ALA A 339 17.14 10.48 1.48
N VAL A 340 16.80 11.74 1.20
CA VAL A 340 17.12 12.41 -0.06
C VAL A 340 18.63 12.45 -0.29
N VAL A 341 19.42 12.85 0.72
CA VAL A 341 20.88 12.87 0.61
C VAL A 341 21.43 11.47 0.36
N TYR A 342 20.96 10.48 1.10
CA TYR A 342 21.38 9.09 0.91
C TYR A 342 21.10 8.60 -0.52
N TRP A 343 19.90 8.85 -1.04
CA TRP A 343 19.51 8.44 -2.38
C TRP A 343 20.29 9.16 -3.48
N LEU A 344 20.57 10.46 -3.33
CA LEU A 344 21.40 11.19 -4.30
C LEU A 344 22.86 10.71 -4.30
N LEU A 345 23.39 10.30 -3.15
CA LEU A 345 24.78 9.84 -3.01
C LEU A 345 24.99 8.39 -3.45
N ASN A 346 24.02 7.51 -3.18
CA ASN A 346 24.20 6.06 -3.32
C ASN A 346 23.31 5.44 -4.38
N GLY A 347 22.20 6.09 -4.76
CA GLY A 347 21.25 5.54 -5.72
C GLY A 347 21.67 5.68 -7.18
N SER A 348 21.11 4.80 -8.01
CA SER A 348 21.18 4.89 -9.47
C SER A 348 20.26 5.98 -10.08
N MET A 349 20.32 6.13 -11.40
CA MET A 349 19.42 7.00 -12.17
C MET A 349 17.92 6.73 -11.88
N HIS A 350 17.56 5.46 -11.64
CA HIS A 350 16.17 5.09 -11.32
C HIS A 350 15.76 5.69 -9.98
N THR A 351 16.59 5.51 -8.96
CA THR A 351 16.38 6.07 -7.61
C THR A 351 16.26 7.58 -7.68
N HIS A 352 17.18 8.27 -8.38
CA HIS A 352 17.12 9.72 -8.49
C HIS A 352 15.85 10.22 -9.18
N LYS A 353 15.40 9.52 -10.23
CA LYS A 353 14.14 9.84 -10.93
C LYS A 353 12.93 9.66 -10.01
N CYS A 354 12.85 8.57 -9.27
CA CYS A 354 11.77 8.30 -8.31
C CYS A 354 11.74 9.36 -7.21
N VAL A 355 12.90 9.72 -6.65
CA VAL A 355 12.96 10.74 -5.60
C VAL A 355 12.49 12.09 -6.14
N ALA A 356 12.97 12.47 -7.34
CA ALA A 356 12.58 13.73 -7.97
C ALA A 356 11.08 13.82 -8.26
N SER A 357 10.40 12.72 -8.61
CA SER A 357 8.94 12.76 -8.83
C SER A 357 8.15 13.02 -7.56
N GLU A 358 8.65 12.59 -6.41
CA GLU A 358 7.97 12.75 -5.12
C GLU A 358 8.29 14.09 -4.43
N VAL A 359 9.56 14.52 -4.46
CA VAL A 359 9.97 15.73 -3.72
C VAL A 359 9.74 17.02 -4.50
N CYS A 360 9.69 16.98 -5.83
CA CYS A 360 9.46 18.16 -6.65
C CYS A 360 7.96 18.33 -6.91
N GLY A 361 7.38 19.42 -6.43
CA GLY A 361 5.94 19.69 -6.53
C GLY A 361 5.67 21.04 -7.16
N VAL A 362 4.85 21.07 -8.21
CA VAL A 362 4.43 22.35 -8.80
C VAL A 362 3.47 23.06 -7.84
N GLY A 363 3.89 24.22 -7.34
CA GLY A 363 3.04 25.09 -6.52
C GLY A 363 3.24 24.98 -5.01
N ASN A 364 4.18 24.16 -4.53
CA ASN A 364 4.59 24.21 -3.13
C ASN A 364 5.32 25.53 -2.84
N ASP A 365 5.06 26.10 -1.67
CA ASP A 365 5.72 27.33 -1.22
C ASP A 365 6.94 27.04 -0.33
N ASP A 366 6.92 25.91 0.38
CA ASP A 366 8.00 25.44 1.24
C ASP A 366 8.55 24.10 0.74
N PRO A 367 9.87 23.85 0.88
CA PRO A 367 10.45 22.56 0.53
C PRO A 367 9.96 21.46 1.50
N PRO A 368 9.77 20.22 1.01
CA PRO A 368 9.23 19.14 1.84
C PRO A 368 10.24 18.57 2.86
N PHE A 369 11.51 18.96 2.78
CA PHE A 369 12.58 18.47 3.66
C PHE A 369 13.59 19.56 4.04
N SER A 370 14.37 19.27 5.07
CA SER A 370 15.47 20.11 5.55
C SER A 370 16.74 19.29 5.75
N ILE A 371 17.91 19.88 5.54
CA ILE A 371 19.20 19.20 5.71
C ILE A 371 19.90 19.73 6.96
N SER A 372 20.31 18.82 7.85
CA SER A 372 21.15 19.12 9.01
C SER A 372 22.63 18.93 8.66
N ALA A 373 23.51 19.60 9.43
CA ALA A 373 24.96 19.54 9.22
C ALA A 373 25.52 18.11 9.27
N SER A 374 24.95 17.24 10.11
CA SER A 374 25.38 15.84 10.28
C SER A 374 25.15 14.98 9.04
N SER A 375 24.26 15.40 8.14
CA SER A 375 23.86 14.63 6.97
C SER A 375 24.71 14.96 5.75
N LEU A 376 25.50 16.03 5.82
CA LEU A 376 26.41 16.41 4.74
C LEU A 376 27.63 15.48 4.72
N PRO A 377 28.11 15.08 3.52
CA PRO A 377 29.38 14.38 3.39
C PRO A 377 30.53 15.18 4.00
N VAL A 378 31.53 14.48 4.54
CA VAL A 378 32.73 15.11 5.11
C VAL A 378 33.61 15.73 4.03
N GLU A 379 33.71 15.08 2.87
CA GLU A 379 34.62 15.51 1.81
C GLU A 379 34.03 16.63 0.95
N PRO A 380 34.77 17.74 0.71
CA PRO A 380 34.26 18.85 -0.10
C PRO A 380 33.86 18.43 -1.52
N SER A 381 34.58 17.48 -2.12
CA SER A 381 34.25 16.95 -3.45
C SER A 381 32.90 16.22 -3.47
N GLU A 382 32.56 15.50 -2.41
CA GLU A 382 31.27 14.80 -2.29
C GLU A 382 30.12 15.78 -2.01
N GLN A 383 30.38 16.85 -1.25
CA GLN A 383 29.42 17.93 -1.05
C GLN A 383 29.09 18.64 -2.38
N LEU A 384 30.11 18.96 -3.20
CA LEU A 384 29.88 19.58 -4.51
C LEU A 384 29.17 18.65 -5.48
N TYR A 385 29.53 17.36 -5.49
CA TYR A 385 28.81 16.32 -6.25
C TYR A 385 27.34 16.26 -5.85
N LEU A 386 27.04 16.27 -4.56
CA LEU A 386 25.67 16.25 -4.04
C LEU A 386 24.88 17.50 -4.48
N CYS A 387 25.48 18.69 -4.42
CA CYS A 387 24.87 19.93 -4.91
C CYS A 387 24.52 19.83 -6.41
N ARG A 388 25.46 19.34 -7.23
CA ARG A 388 25.22 19.15 -8.68
C ARG A 388 24.10 18.14 -8.92
N LYS A 389 24.08 17.02 -8.20
CA LYS A 389 22.98 16.03 -8.29
C LYS A 389 21.63 16.62 -7.95
N ALA A 390 21.54 17.40 -6.86
CA ALA A 390 20.32 18.08 -6.47
C ALA A 390 19.83 19.03 -7.58
N VAL A 391 20.71 19.90 -8.09
CA VAL A 391 20.35 20.84 -9.17
C VAL A 391 19.97 20.12 -10.46
N GLY A 392 20.69 19.05 -10.82
CA GLY A 392 20.39 18.27 -12.01
C GLY A 392 19.01 17.62 -11.95
N TRP A 393 18.69 16.93 -10.86
CA TRP A 393 17.46 16.15 -10.73
C TRP A 393 16.24 16.95 -10.30
N PHE A 394 16.41 17.97 -9.46
CA PHE A 394 15.31 18.74 -8.89
C PHE A 394 15.05 20.07 -9.61
N PHE A 395 15.71 20.34 -10.74
CA PHE A 395 15.63 21.61 -11.47
C PHE A 395 14.21 22.14 -11.69
N ILE A 396 13.23 21.25 -11.92
CA ILE A 396 11.83 21.61 -12.16
C ILE A 396 11.18 22.33 -10.97
N ASP A 397 11.70 22.12 -9.76
CA ASP A 397 11.32 22.80 -8.53
C ASP A 397 12.55 23.53 -7.96
N PRO A 398 12.72 24.82 -8.29
CA PRO A 398 13.95 25.53 -7.99
C PRO A 398 14.17 25.75 -6.48
N VAL A 399 13.11 25.79 -5.68
CA VAL A 399 13.22 25.90 -4.22
C VAL A 399 13.81 24.62 -3.66
N VAL A 400 13.28 23.46 -4.08
CA VAL A 400 13.80 22.14 -3.69
C VAL A 400 15.24 21.93 -4.18
N ALA A 401 15.55 22.34 -5.41
CA ALA A 401 16.91 22.27 -5.96
C ALA A 401 17.94 23.10 -5.16
N ALA A 402 17.51 24.18 -4.51
CA ALA A 402 18.37 25.06 -3.72
C ALA A 402 18.60 24.58 -2.27
N VAL A 403 17.76 23.70 -1.72
CA VAL A 403 17.83 23.25 -0.31
C VAL A 403 19.21 22.69 0.05
N ILE A 404 19.75 21.78 -0.78
CA ILE A 404 21.03 21.14 -0.51
C ILE A 404 22.22 22.10 -0.71
N PRO A 405 22.32 22.86 -1.83
CA PRO A 405 23.31 23.92 -1.96
C PRO A 405 23.33 24.91 -0.79
N LEU A 406 22.17 25.33 -0.29
CA LEU A 406 22.08 26.23 0.86
C LEU A 406 22.58 25.59 2.15
N ALA A 407 22.25 24.32 2.39
CA ALA A 407 22.77 23.59 3.54
C ALA A 407 24.30 23.48 3.50
N VAL A 408 24.87 23.24 2.31
CA VAL A 408 26.34 23.20 2.12
C VAL A 408 26.97 24.58 2.33
N LEU A 409 26.33 25.68 1.93
CA LEU A 409 26.85 27.03 2.23
C LEU A 409 26.80 27.38 3.71
N ARG A 410 25.80 26.87 4.44
CA ARG A 410 25.61 27.12 5.87
C ARG A 410 26.59 26.31 6.73
N ASP A 411 26.68 25.01 6.47
CA ASP A 411 27.33 24.04 7.37
C ASP A 411 28.46 23.23 6.71
N GLY A 412 28.68 23.37 5.40
CA GLY A 412 29.66 22.60 4.62
C GLY A 412 31.07 23.20 4.59
N SER A 413 31.90 22.69 3.67
CA SER A 413 33.28 23.17 3.50
C SER A 413 33.34 24.53 2.81
N SER A 414 34.15 25.44 3.37
CA SER A 414 34.44 26.74 2.75
C SER A 414 35.19 26.64 1.42
N ASP A 415 35.85 25.51 1.15
CA ASP A 415 36.71 25.34 -0.04
C ASP A 415 35.92 25.35 -1.34
N ILE A 416 34.68 24.83 -1.32
CA ILE A 416 33.78 24.72 -2.49
C ILE A 416 32.74 25.85 -2.52
N LYS A 417 32.83 26.81 -1.60
CA LYS A 417 31.82 27.86 -1.41
C LYS A 417 31.51 28.62 -2.71
N ASN A 418 32.55 29.02 -3.44
CA ASN A 418 32.38 29.74 -4.70
C ASN A 418 31.73 28.87 -5.77
N ASP A 419 32.11 27.59 -5.87
CA ASP A 419 31.51 26.66 -6.83
C ASP A 419 30.01 26.44 -6.54
N VAL A 420 29.63 26.38 -5.27
CA VAL A 420 28.22 26.25 -4.85
C VAL A 420 27.44 27.53 -5.12
N LEU A 421 28.01 28.72 -4.86
CA LEU A 421 27.40 30.00 -5.20
C LEU A 421 27.20 30.14 -6.71
N ASP A 422 28.18 29.74 -7.51
CA ASP A 422 28.08 29.74 -8.97
C ASP A 422 26.98 28.79 -9.47
N LEU A 423 26.81 27.63 -8.83
CA LEU A 423 25.75 26.67 -9.14
C LEU A 423 24.35 27.20 -8.80
N ILE A 424 24.19 27.88 -7.66
CA ILE A 424 22.92 28.56 -7.28
C ILE A 424 22.62 29.71 -8.25
N TYR A 425 23.65 30.43 -8.69
CA TYR A 425 23.46 31.48 -9.69
C TYR A 425 23.06 30.91 -11.05
N HIS A 426 23.86 29.98 -11.59
CA HIS A 426 23.67 29.36 -12.89
C HIS A 426 23.77 27.83 -12.77
N PRO A 427 22.68 27.07 -13.05
CA PRO A 427 21.53 27.50 -13.86
C PRO A 427 20.33 28.06 -13.07
N LEU A 428 20.28 27.93 -11.74
CA LEU A 428 19.03 28.14 -10.98
C LEU A 428 18.51 29.59 -11.03
N LEU A 429 19.20 30.57 -10.42
CA LEU A 429 18.73 31.96 -10.37
C LEU A 429 18.63 32.63 -11.74
N VAL A 430 19.49 32.26 -12.70
CA VAL A 430 19.37 32.75 -14.08
C VAL A 430 18.05 32.28 -14.70
N SER A 431 17.66 31.03 -14.46
CA SER A 431 16.43 30.44 -14.99
C SER A 431 15.17 30.89 -14.25
N TYR A 432 15.24 31.00 -12.92
CA TYR A 432 14.12 31.26 -12.02
C TYR A 432 14.35 32.55 -11.23
N GLY A 433 13.58 33.59 -11.54
CA GLY A 433 13.65 34.91 -10.90
C GLY A 433 12.48 35.23 -9.96
N GLY A 434 11.47 34.36 -9.87
CA GLY A 434 10.34 34.48 -8.97
C GLY A 434 10.60 33.79 -7.64
N LYS A 435 9.91 32.67 -7.37
CA LYS A 435 9.85 32.03 -6.03
C LYS A 435 11.23 31.74 -5.43
N LEU A 436 12.18 31.29 -6.24
CA LEU A 436 13.54 31.01 -5.78
C LEU A 436 14.23 32.26 -5.22
N LYS A 437 14.07 33.41 -5.87
CA LYS A 437 14.68 34.66 -5.41
C LYS A 437 14.14 35.04 -4.04
N ASP A 438 12.81 35.04 -3.90
CA ASP A 438 12.13 35.35 -2.64
C ASP A 438 12.58 34.39 -1.52
N TYR A 439 12.70 33.10 -1.83
CA TYR A 439 13.21 32.09 -0.90
C TYR A 439 14.66 32.37 -0.46
N LEU A 440 15.55 32.72 -1.38
CA LEU A 440 16.95 33.04 -1.05
C LEU A 440 17.10 34.34 -0.23
N GLU A 441 16.22 35.32 -0.44
CA GLU A 441 16.19 36.55 0.35
C GLU A 441 15.95 36.27 1.84
N CYS A 442 15.13 35.26 2.18
CA CYS A 442 14.92 34.83 3.56
C CYS A 442 16.20 34.32 4.24
N TYR A 443 17.18 33.82 3.48
CA TYR A 443 18.44 33.30 4.01
C TYR A 443 19.61 34.29 3.92
N ALA A 444 19.44 35.45 3.27
CA ALA A 444 20.51 36.41 3.03
C ALA A 444 21.14 36.98 4.32
N GLU A 445 20.37 37.09 5.41
CA GLU A 445 20.91 37.50 6.73
C GLU A 445 21.80 36.42 7.35
N SER A 446 21.43 35.15 7.18
CA SER A 446 22.17 34.00 7.73
C SER A 446 23.38 33.59 6.87
N ILE A 447 23.32 33.82 5.56
CA ILE A 447 24.36 33.49 4.59
C ILE A 447 24.66 34.78 3.78
N PRO A 448 25.56 35.65 4.27
CA PRO A 448 25.80 36.96 3.67
C PRO A 448 26.22 36.93 2.20
N ASP A 449 26.84 35.84 1.74
CA ASP A 449 27.31 35.70 0.35
C ASP A 449 26.16 35.66 -0.68
N LEU A 450 24.94 35.32 -0.24
CA LEU A 450 23.75 35.34 -1.09
C LEU A 450 23.41 36.77 -1.56
N ALA A 451 23.73 37.79 -0.77
CA ALA A 451 23.46 39.19 -1.13
C ALA A 451 24.17 39.60 -2.44
N GLY A 452 25.38 39.07 -2.67
CA GLY A 452 26.12 39.27 -3.92
C GLY A 452 25.42 38.64 -5.12
N LEU A 453 24.90 37.41 -4.96
CA LEU A 453 24.15 36.72 -6.00
C LEU A 453 22.83 37.43 -6.34
N LEU A 454 22.09 37.86 -5.32
CA LEU A 454 20.83 38.60 -5.49
C LEU A 454 21.06 39.94 -6.21
N THR A 455 22.13 40.66 -5.86
CA THR A 455 22.53 41.89 -6.58
C THR A 455 22.85 41.60 -8.04
N ARG A 456 23.59 40.51 -8.32
CA ARG A 456 23.91 40.07 -9.69
C ARG A 456 22.65 39.68 -10.48
N LYS A 457 21.66 39.07 -9.83
CA LYS A 457 20.36 38.74 -10.43
C LYS A 457 19.56 40.00 -10.77
N LEU A 458 19.51 40.99 -9.87
CA LEU A 458 18.85 42.27 -10.13
C LEU A 458 19.48 42.97 -11.34
N ALA A 459 20.82 43.06 -11.38
CA ALA A 459 21.51 43.65 -12.53
C ALA A 459 21.22 42.91 -13.85
N PHE A 460 21.06 41.59 -13.80
CA PHE A 460 20.64 40.81 -14.97
C PHE A 460 19.18 41.11 -15.36
N GLN A 461 18.26 41.20 -14.39
CA GLN A 461 16.86 41.57 -14.65
C GLN A 461 16.75 42.97 -15.28
N ASP A 462 17.48 43.95 -14.73
CA ASP A 462 17.53 45.32 -15.25
C ASP A 462 18.09 45.36 -16.69
N ALA A 463 19.09 44.52 -16.99
CA ALA A 463 19.65 44.42 -18.34
C ALA A 463 18.70 43.75 -19.35
N MET A 464 17.74 42.95 -18.88
CA MET A 464 16.71 42.33 -19.71
C MET A 464 15.48 43.22 -19.90
N GLU A 465 15.35 44.29 -19.11
CA GLU A 465 14.22 45.22 -19.21
C GLU A 465 14.17 45.89 -20.59
N GLY A 466 13.02 45.79 -21.27
CA GLY A 466 12.83 46.36 -22.61
C GLY A 466 13.11 45.40 -23.76
N ILE A 467 13.60 44.18 -23.50
CA ILE A 467 13.71 43.13 -24.53
C ILE A 467 12.34 42.77 -25.10
N GLU A 468 11.29 42.81 -24.28
CA GLU A 468 9.91 42.59 -24.71
C GLU A 468 9.40 43.64 -25.71
N ARG A 469 10.12 44.76 -25.88
CA ARG A 469 9.79 45.82 -26.85
C ARG A 469 10.49 45.64 -28.20
N LEU A 470 11.41 44.66 -28.31
CA LEU A 470 12.06 44.32 -29.57
C LEU A 470 11.05 43.58 -30.46
N VAL A 471 10.63 44.25 -31.52
CA VAL A 471 9.62 43.75 -32.46
C VAL A 471 10.12 42.49 -33.18
N GLU A 472 11.44 42.38 -33.34
CA GLU A 472 12.13 41.23 -33.94
C GLU A 472 12.01 39.94 -33.12
N LEU A 473 11.73 40.04 -31.81
CA LEU A 473 11.55 38.90 -30.90
C LEU A 473 10.07 38.55 -30.66
N HIS A 474 9.14 39.32 -31.25
CA HIS A 474 7.73 38.99 -31.14
C HIS A 474 7.38 37.79 -32.02
N PRO A 475 6.73 36.75 -31.47
CA PRO A 475 6.17 35.70 -32.29
C PRO A 475 5.13 36.31 -33.22
N SER A 476 5.15 35.89 -34.49
CA SER A 476 4.17 36.29 -35.50
C SER A 476 2.73 35.97 -35.05
N GLU A 477 1.73 36.68 -35.57
CA GLU A 477 0.32 36.40 -35.24
C GLU A 477 -0.05 34.92 -35.48
N MET A 478 0.43 34.35 -36.59
CA MET A 478 0.25 32.93 -36.91
C MET A 478 0.82 31.99 -35.83
N GLN A 479 2.00 32.29 -35.29
CA GLN A 479 2.62 31.49 -34.22
C GLN A 479 1.84 31.63 -32.90
N ARG A 480 1.33 32.82 -32.58
CA ARG A 480 0.49 33.04 -31.39
C ARG A 480 -0.82 32.26 -31.49
N GLU A 481 -1.48 32.30 -32.64
CA GLU A 481 -2.72 31.57 -32.89
C GLU A 481 -2.50 30.04 -32.85
N THR A 482 -1.39 29.56 -33.44
CA THR A 482 -1.00 28.15 -33.36
C THR A 482 -0.73 27.70 -31.92
N ALA A 483 -0.04 28.50 -31.11
CA ALA A 483 0.20 28.20 -29.70
C ALA A 483 -1.10 28.16 -28.88
N HIS A 484 -2.04 29.07 -29.15
CA HIS A 484 -3.37 29.05 -28.53
C HIS A 484 -4.16 27.78 -28.87
N ILE A 485 -4.14 27.36 -30.14
CA ILE A 485 -4.79 26.10 -30.59
C ILE A 485 -4.13 24.90 -29.88
N GLN A 486 -2.81 24.83 -29.89
CA GLN A 486 -2.05 23.73 -29.26
C GLN A 486 -2.32 23.64 -27.75
N TRP A 487 -2.39 24.78 -27.05
CA TRP A 487 -2.74 24.85 -25.63
C TRP A 487 -4.15 24.30 -25.37
N HIS A 488 -5.14 24.71 -26.19
CA HIS A 488 -6.50 24.20 -26.09
C HIS A 488 -6.57 22.68 -26.29
N GLU A 489 -5.89 22.15 -27.30
CA GLU A 489 -5.83 20.71 -27.56
C GLU A 489 -5.12 19.92 -26.45
N GLN A 490 -4.09 20.49 -25.81
CA GLN A 490 -3.41 19.87 -24.67
C GLN A 490 -4.31 19.83 -23.44
N MET A 491 -5.05 20.91 -23.16
CA MET A 491 -6.01 20.97 -22.06
C MET A 491 -7.14 19.95 -22.25
N GLU A 492 -7.68 19.82 -23.45
CA GLU A 492 -8.72 18.84 -23.78
C GLU A 492 -8.23 17.40 -23.58
N ARG A 493 -6.99 17.10 -24.01
CA ARG A 493 -6.34 15.80 -23.75
C ARG A 493 -6.09 15.55 -22.26
N GLY A 494 -5.71 16.56 -21.49
CA GLY A 494 -5.51 16.46 -20.04
C GLY A 494 -6.81 16.11 -19.31
N ILE A 495 -7.92 16.74 -19.69
CA ILE A 495 -9.26 16.42 -19.17
C ILE A 495 -9.66 14.98 -19.51
N GLU A 496 -9.46 14.55 -20.75
CA GLU A 496 -9.78 13.19 -21.20
C GLU A 496 -8.92 12.12 -20.50
N GLN A 497 -7.63 12.39 -20.27
CA GLN A 497 -6.76 11.49 -19.50
C GLN A 497 -7.13 11.44 -18.01
N GLY A 498 -7.51 12.58 -17.42
CA GLY A 498 -8.03 12.64 -16.06
C GLY A 498 -9.32 11.84 -15.89
N ARG A 499 -10.21 11.87 -16.90
CA ARG A 499 -11.42 11.02 -16.95
C ARG A 499 -11.06 9.53 -16.94
N ARG A 500 -10.17 9.09 -17.83
CA ARG A 500 -9.77 7.68 -17.95
C ARG A 500 -9.08 7.09 -16.73
N LYS A 501 -8.44 7.93 -15.89
CA LYS A 501 -7.80 7.49 -14.64
C LYS A 501 -8.78 7.35 -13.46
N SER A 502 -10.03 7.81 -13.60
CA SER A 502 -11.01 7.74 -12.53
C SER A 502 -11.74 6.40 -12.54
N VAL A 503 -11.34 5.48 -11.66
CA VAL A 503 -11.97 4.15 -11.46
C VAL A 503 -13.43 4.26 -10.97
N PHE A 504 -13.88 5.47 -10.60
CA PHE A 504 -15.23 5.73 -10.10
C PHE A 504 -16.16 6.42 -11.11
N GLU A 505 -15.79 6.50 -12.38
CA GLU A 505 -16.56 7.21 -13.43
C GLU A 505 -18.01 6.70 -13.58
N ASP A 506 -18.25 5.42 -13.25
CA ASP A 506 -19.58 4.78 -13.29
C ASP A 506 -20.37 4.85 -11.97
N ILE A 507 -19.71 5.22 -10.86
CA ILE A 507 -20.31 5.20 -9.52
C ILE A 507 -20.82 6.58 -9.10
N PHE A 508 -20.22 7.65 -9.63
CA PHE A 508 -20.63 9.04 -9.35
C PHE A 508 -21.52 9.63 -10.45
N PRO A 509 -22.51 10.48 -10.10
CA PRO A 509 -23.37 11.14 -11.08
C PRO A 509 -22.55 12.04 -12.00
N LYS A 510 -22.74 11.86 -13.31
CA LYS A 510 -22.07 12.65 -14.36
C LYS A 510 -22.48 14.12 -14.25
N GLN A 511 -21.50 15.01 -14.08
CA GLN A 511 -21.70 16.46 -14.07
C GLN A 511 -21.52 17.02 -15.48
N TYR A 512 -22.48 17.82 -15.94
CA TYR A 512 -22.39 18.51 -17.23
C TYR A 512 -21.76 19.88 -17.03
N ILE A 513 -20.59 20.11 -17.63
CA ILE A 513 -19.90 21.41 -17.57
C ILE A 513 -20.60 22.38 -18.55
N LEU A 514 -21.07 23.51 -18.04
CA LEU A 514 -21.64 24.60 -18.83
C LEU A 514 -20.63 25.74 -18.93
N TYR A 515 -20.15 25.96 -20.16
CA TYR A 515 -19.32 27.11 -20.53
C TYR A 515 -18.10 27.37 -19.62
N GLY A 516 -17.59 26.34 -18.94
CA GLY A 516 -16.42 26.41 -18.04
C GLY A 516 -16.62 27.25 -16.77
N ARG A 517 -17.86 27.63 -16.41
CA ARG A 517 -18.14 28.50 -15.25
C ARG A 517 -19.05 27.85 -14.21
N SER A 518 -19.86 26.89 -14.61
CA SER A 518 -20.75 26.15 -13.72
C SER A 518 -20.90 24.70 -14.18
N SER A 519 -21.25 23.81 -13.25
CA SER A 519 -21.61 22.43 -13.54
C SER A 519 -23.05 22.14 -13.12
N LEU A 520 -23.76 21.32 -13.90
CA LEU A 520 -25.07 20.80 -13.55
C LEU A 520 -24.94 19.39 -13.00
N THR A 521 -25.44 19.17 -11.78
CA THR A 521 -25.51 17.85 -11.16
C THR A 521 -26.97 17.38 -11.11
N PRO A 522 -27.31 16.20 -11.68
CA PRO A 522 -28.63 15.62 -11.53
C PRO A 522 -28.81 14.99 -10.13
N ILE A 523 -29.83 15.43 -9.40
CA ILE A 523 -30.28 14.85 -8.13
C ILE A 523 -31.55 14.04 -8.40
N HIS A 524 -31.48 12.73 -8.16
CA HIS A 524 -32.64 11.86 -8.25
C HIS A 524 -33.42 11.90 -6.93
N THR A 525 -34.62 12.47 -6.97
CA THR A 525 -35.54 12.43 -5.83
C THR A 525 -36.29 11.11 -5.85
N GLY A 526 -36.55 10.50 -4.68
CA GLY A 526 -37.18 9.19 -4.53
C GLY A 526 -38.61 9.03 -5.09
N GLN A 527 -39.13 10.02 -5.82
CA GLN A 527 -40.41 9.99 -6.55
C GLN A 527 -40.26 9.93 -8.08
N GLY A 528 -39.07 9.60 -8.61
CA GLY A 528 -38.87 9.40 -10.04
C GLY A 528 -38.67 10.69 -10.86
N GLY A 529 -38.54 11.85 -10.19
CA GLY A 529 -38.16 13.13 -10.81
C GLY A 529 -36.66 13.41 -10.68
N THR A 530 -36.01 13.75 -11.79
CA THR A 530 -34.62 14.21 -11.82
C THR A 530 -34.61 15.74 -11.78
N HIS A 531 -33.98 16.34 -10.76
CA HIS A 531 -33.81 17.79 -10.64
C HIS A 531 -32.34 18.14 -10.90
N LEU A 532 -32.07 19.17 -11.71
CA LEU A 532 -30.71 19.63 -12.00
C LEU A 532 -30.35 20.77 -11.07
N THR A 533 -29.21 20.65 -10.38
CA THR A 533 -28.67 21.72 -9.51
C THR A 533 -27.41 22.28 -10.13
N GLU A 534 -27.39 23.60 -10.33
CA GLU A 534 -26.22 24.33 -10.83
C GLU A 534 -25.27 24.66 -9.67
N THR A 535 -24.01 24.25 -9.81
CA THR A 535 -22.94 24.59 -8.88
C THR A 535 -21.92 25.45 -9.62
N ALA A 536 -21.63 26.65 -9.09
CA ALA A 536 -20.57 27.49 -9.62
C ALA A 536 -19.23 26.78 -9.41
N MET A 537 -18.40 26.72 -10.46
CA MET A 537 -17.08 26.11 -10.35
C MET A 537 -16.15 27.07 -9.59
N HIS A 538 -15.50 26.56 -8.56
CA HIS A 538 -14.36 27.23 -7.95
C HIS A 538 -13.12 26.96 -8.80
N SER A 539 -12.42 28.01 -9.22
CA SER A 539 -11.17 27.89 -9.96
C SER A 539 -10.03 27.62 -8.97
N PHE A 540 -9.42 26.45 -9.06
CA PHE A 540 -8.08 26.22 -8.53
C PHE A 540 -7.09 26.58 -9.63
N SER A 541 -6.30 27.62 -9.40
CA SER A 541 -5.24 28.05 -10.32
C SER A 541 -3.90 27.74 -9.68
N ILE A 542 -3.11 26.89 -10.31
CA ILE A 542 -1.72 26.63 -9.95
C ILE A 542 -0.88 27.45 -10.92
N SER A 543 -0.11 28.41 -10.40
CA SER A 543 0.87 29.17 -11.19
C SER A 543 2.25 28.52 -11.01
N SER A 544 2.96 28.31 -12.12
CA SER A 544 4.31 27.76 -12.13
C SER A 544 5.21 28.66 -12.97
N GLU A 545 6.41 28.93 -12.48
CA GLU A 545 7.42 29.69 -13.22
C GLU A 545 8.10 28.78 -14.24
N TYR A 546 8.16 29.22 -15.50
CA TYR A 546 8.89 28.51 -16.55
C TYR A 546 10.34 28.99 -16.62
N PRO A 547 11.34 28.09 -16.66
CA PRO A 547 12.76 28.48 -16.68
C PRO A 547 13.11 29.30 -17.93
N ILE A 548 13.67 30.50 -17.76
CA ILE A 548 14.04 31.37 -18.88
C ILE A 548 15.10 30.71 -19.80
N LEU A 549 16.02 29.93 -19.24
CA LEU A 549 17.05 29.26 -20.03
C LEU A 549 16.49 28.18 -20.96
N ASP A 550 15.33 27.57 -20.68
CA ASP A 550 14.65 26.68 -21.63
C ASP A 550 14.19 27.42 -22.91
N ILE A 551 14.09 28.75 -22.85
CA ILE A 551 13.72 29.58 -24.00
C ILE A 551 14.97 30.14 -24.68
N VAL A 552 15.92 30.67 -23.89
CA VAL A 552 17.05 31.44 -24.40
C VAL A 552 18.24 30.55 -24.80
N ASP A 553 18.50 29.48 -24.04
CA ASP A 553 19.58 28.52 -24.32
C ASP A 553 19.15 27.08 -23.91
N PRO A 554 18.13 26.51 -24.58
CA PRO A 554 17.61 25.20 -24.24
C PRO A 554 18.68 24.11 -24.33
N VAL A 555 19.55 24.17 -25.35
CA VAL A 555 20.58 23.17 -25.57
C VAL A 555 21.68 23.24 -24.50
N GLY A 556 22.13 24.45 -24.15
CA GLY A 556 23.14 24.63 -23.11
C GLY A 556 22.63 24.22 -21.73
N LEU A 557 21.38 24.57 -21.42
CA LEU A 557 20.74 24.15 -20.17
C LEU A 557 20.57 22.63 -20.10
N GLU A 558 19.98 22.00 -21.13
CA GLU A 558 19.80 20.55 -21.17
C GLU A 558 21.14 19.82 -21.04
N HIS A 559 22.17 20.26 -21.77
CA HIS A 559 23.51 19.68 -21.70
C HIS A 559 24.10 19.79 -20.27
N MET A 560 23.93 20.94 -19.62
CA MET A 560 24.40 21.16 -18.24
C MET A 560 23.67 20.26 -17.24
N LEU A 561 22.33 20.22 -17.29
CA LEU A 561 21.53 19.38 -16.39
C LEU A 561 21.82 17.90 -16.61
N LEU A 562 21.99 17.46 -17.86
CA LEU A 562 22.37 16.09 -18.19
C LEU A 562 23.75 15.74 -17.63
N HIS A 563 24.72 16.66 -17.73
CA HIS A 563 26.04 16.46 -17.15
C HIS A 563 25.96 16.24 -15.64
N PHE A 564 25.20 17.06 -14.92
CA PHE A 564 24.96 16.87 -13.48
C PHE A 564 24.25 15.55 -13.16
N LYS A 565 23.20 15.20 -13.92
CA LYS A 565 22.47 13.92 -13.74
C LYS A 565 23.35 12.70 -13.98
N LEU A 566 24.26 12.75 -14.95
CA LEU A 566 25.14 11.63 -15.34
C LEU A 566 26.49 11.60 -14.62
N GLU A 567 26.85 12.67 -13.90
CA GLU A 567 28.11 12.75 -13.13
C GLU A 567 28.28 11.51 -12.25
N GLN A 568 29.43 10.85 -12.30
CA GLN A 568 29.70 9.70 -11.44
C GLN A 568 30.40 10.17 -10.17
N ARG A 569 30.03 9.59 -9.03
CA ARG A 569 30.75 9.82 -7.78
C ARG A 569 32.22 9.40 -7.97
N GLY A 570 33.15 10.31 -7.67
CA GLY A 570 34.58 10.00 -7.74
C GLY A 570 34.88 8.78 -6.86
N LYS A 571 35.41 7.71 -7.46
CA LYS A 571 35.79 6.50 -6.71
C LYS A 571 36.89 6.84 -5.71
N ARG A 572 36.72 6.41 -4.46
CA ARG A 572 37.83 6.23 -3.53
C ARG A 572 38.70 5.06 -3.96
#